data_AF-A0A0C2DAE1-F1
#
_entry.id   AF-A0A0C2DAE1-F1
#
_cell.length_a   1.000
_cell.length_b   1.000
_cell.length_c   1.000
_cell.angle_alpha   90.00
_cell.angle_beta   90.00
_cell.angle_gamma   90.00
#
_symmetry.space_group_name_H-M   'P 1'
#
loop_
_entity.id
_entity.type
_entity.pdbx_description
1 polymer ?
#
loop_
_entity_poly.entity_id
_entity_poly.type
_entity_poly.pdbx_seq_one_letter_code
_entity_poly.pdbx_strand_id
1 'polypeptide(L)' 'MSSKSAIGHSMRWGYERPEERWLPVHTVETILLSVISMLADPNFESPANVDAAKMQRENYAEFKKRVAACVRKSQEE' A
#
# COMPACT_ATOMS: atom_id res chain seq x y z
N MET A 1 -23.02 -4.13 15.27
CA MET A 1 -23.22 -3.17 14.16
C MET A 1 -22.16 -2.08 14.26
N SER A 2 -20.99 -2.24 13.66
CA SER A 2 -20.01 -1.14 13.54
C SER A 2 -18.99 -1.48 12.46
N SER A 3 -19.35 -1.29 11.19
CA SER A 3 -18.38 -1.37 10.08
C SER A 3 -18.88 -0.62 8.84
N LYS A 4 -19.45 0.58 9.02
CA LYS A 4 -19.83 1.47 7.91
C LYS A 4 -19.26 2.89 8.04
N SER A 5 -18.46 3.20 9.07
CA SER A 5 -18.13 4.59 9.40
C SER A 5 -16.83 5.14 8.81
N ALA A 6 -15.95 4.30 8.25
CA ALA A 6 -14.65 4.77 7.75
C ALA A 6 -14.75 5.49 6.39
N ILE A 7 -15.65 5.03 5.50
CA ILE A 7 -15.76 5.52 4.11
C ILE A 7 -16.28 6.97 4.06
N GLY A 8 -17.08 7.39 5.06
CA GLY A 8 -17.67 8.72 5.13
C GLY A 8 -16.73 9.83 5.63
N HIS A 9 -15.64 9.49 6.33
CA HIS A 9 -14.75 10.52 6.90
C HIS A 9 -13.82 11.13 5.86
N SER A 10 -13.11 10.33 5.03
CA SER A 10 -12.22 10.88 3.99
C SER A 10 -12.96 11.80 3.00
N MET A 11 -14.21 11.45 2.66
CA MET A 11 -15.05 12.19 1.72
C MET A 11 -15.50 13.56 2.24
N ARG A 12 -15.67 13.70 3.55
CA ARG A 12 -16.09 14.95 4.21
C ARG A 12 -14.92 15.92 4.37
N TRP A 13 -13.70 15.40 4.52
CA TRP A 13 -12.52 16.19 4.87
C TRP A 13 -11.55 16.41 3.68
N GLY A 14 -11.90 15.94 2.47
CA GLY A 14 -11.14 16.23 1.25
C GLY A 14 -9.74 15.62 1.17
N TYR A 15 -9.46 14.60 2.00
CA TYR A 15 -8.14 13.96 2.06
C TYR A 15 -7.84 13.04 0.87
N GLU A 16 -8.87 12.54 0.17
CA GLU A 16 -8.73 11.72 -1.03
C GLU A 16 -9.61 12.29 -2.13
N ARG A 17 -9.05 12.35 -3.34
CA ARG A 17 -9.79 12.76 -4.53
C ARG A 17 -10.72 11.63 -4.98
N PRO A 18 -11.90 11.93 -5.56
CA PRO A 18 -12.79 10.89 -6.10
C PRO A 18 -12.10 9.97 -7.12
N GLU A 19 -11.15 10.52 -7.88
CA GLU A 19 -10.36 9.79 -8.88
C GLU A 19 -9.33 8.81 -8.27
N GLU A 20 -9.03 8.93 -6.97
CA GLU A 20 -8.12 8.03 -6.25
C GLU A 20 -8.84 6.79 -5.68
N ARG A 21 -10.16 6.72 -5.86
CA ARG A 21 -11.00 5.61 -5.41
C ARG A 21 -11.27 4.64 -6.55
N TRP A 22 -11.84 3.49 -6.21
CA TRP A 22 -12.33 2.54 -7.20
C TRP A 22 -13.34 3.18 -8.15
N LEU A 23 -12.99 3.24 -9.44
CA LEU A 23 -13.89 3.59 -10.53
C LEU A 23 -14.25 2.33 -11.34
N PRO A 24 -15.50 2.21 -11.87
CA PRO A 24 -15.92 1.07 -12.69
C PRO A 24 -15.11 0.87 -13.98
N VAL A 25 -14.35 1.89 -14.40
CA VAL A 25 -13.47 1.84 -15.57
C VAL A 25 -12.18 1.07 -15.31
N HIS A 26 -11.83 0.79 -14.04
CA HIS A 26 -10.63 0.03 -13.74
C HIS A 26 -10.75 -1.41 -14.25
N THR A 27 -9.75 -1.81 -15.01
CA THR A 27 -9.54 -3.19 -15.43
C THR A 27 -8.56 -3.88 -14.49
N VAL A 28 -8.51 -5.22 -14.52
CA VAL A 28 -7.50 -6.01 -13.79
C VAL A 28 -6.09 -5.52 -14.10
N GLU A 29 -5.81 -5.21 -15.37
CA GLU A 29 -4.53 -4.66 -15.80
C GLU A 29 -4.19 -3.35 -15.08
N THR A 30 -5.10 -2.38 -15.06
CA THR A 30 -4.84 -1.09 -14.39
C THR A 30 -4.59 -1.25 -12.88
N ILE A 31 -5.23 -2.23 -12.25
CA ILE A 31 -5.02 -2.53 -10.82
C ILE A 31 -3.65 -3.16 -10.62
N LEU A 32 -3.27 -4.14 -11.44
CA LEU A 32 -1.97 -4.80 -11.32
C LEU A 32 -0.82 -3.84 -11.58
N LEU A 33 -0.96 -2.93 -12.55
CA LEU A 33 0.00 -1.85 -12.78
C LEU A 33 0.13 -0.95 -11.54
N SER A 34 -0.98 -0.62 -10.89
CA SER A 34 -0.94 0.14 -9.63
C SER A 34 -0.21 -0.62 -8.51
N VAL A 35 -0.38 -1.94 -8.40
CA VAL A 35 0.32 -2.76 -7.41
C VAL A 35 1.82 -2.80 -7.68
N ILE A 36 2.23 -2.93 -8.96
CA ILE A 36 3.64 -2.90 -9.35
C ILE A 36 4.27 -1.55 -8.99
N SER A 37 3.61 -0.45 -9.33
CA SER A 37 4.07 0.90 -8.98
C SER A 37 4.18 1.09 -7.47
N MET A 38 3.24 0.58 -6.68
CA MET A 38 3.28 0.63 -5.21
C MET A 38 4.48 -0.14 -4.63
N LEU A 39 4.91 -1.23 -5.26
CA LEU A 39 6.12 -1.96 -4.82
C LEU A 39 7.41 -1.22 -5.17
N ALA A 40 7.42 -0.46 -6.27
CA ALA A 40 8.56 0.35 -6.68
C ALA A 40 8.70 1.63 -5.84
N ASP A 41 7.58 2.26 -5.48
CA ASP A 41 7.51 3.46 -4.65
C ASP A 41 6.42 3.31 -3.56
N PRO A 42 6.75 2.73 -2.40
CA PRO A 42 5.76 2.46 -1.35
C PRO A 42 5.26 3.76 -0.70
N ASN A 43 3.95 3.83 -0.43
CA ASN A 43 3.36 4.97 0.29
C ASN A 43 3.54 4.82 1.82
N PHE A 44 4.42 5.66 2.41
CA PHE A 44 4.67 5.70 3.85
C PHE A 44 3.85 6.75 4.62
N GLU A 45 3.07 7.59 3.94
CA GLU A 45 2.17 8.57 4.58
C GLU A 45 0.91 7.91 5.13
N SER A 46 0.51 6.79 4.53
CA SER A 46 -0.60 5.94 4.99
C SER A 46 -0.16 4.47 5.07
N PRO A 47 0.72 4.11 6.01
CA PRO A 47 1.29 2.77 6.05
C PRO A 47 0.31 1.76 6.63
N ALA A 48 -0.01 0.71 5.86
CA ALA A 48 -0.77 -0.43 6.38
C ALA A 48 0.04 -1.25 7.40
N ASN A 49 1.37 -1.30 7.24
CA ASN A 49 2.30 -1.92 8.18
C ASN A 49 3.22 -0.84 8.77
N VAL A 50 2.89 -0.40 9.99
CA VAL A 50 3.61 0.67 10.69
C VAL A 50 5.05 0.27 11.01
N ASP A 51 5.30 -0.99 11.38
CA ASP A 51 6.63 -1.48 11.72
C ASP A 51 7.55 -1.49 10.50
N ALA A 52 7.04 -1.94 9.35
CA ALA A 52 7.79 -1.90 8.09
C ALA A 52 8.09 -0.46 7.66
N ALA A 53 7.13 0.46 7.80
CA ALA A 53 7.32 1.87 7.49
C ALA A 53 8.31 2.57 8.43
N LYS A 54 8.34 2.19 9.72
CA LYS A 54 9.34 2.67 10.67
C LYS A 54 10.72 2.12 10.36
N MET A 55 10.81 0.81 10.09
CA MET A 55 12.05 0.14 9.73
C MET A 55 12.65 0.69 8.44
N GLN A 56 11.84 0.98 7.43
CA GLN A 56 12.32 1.58 6.19
C GLN A 56 13.00 2.93 6.43
N ARG A 57 12.44 3.77 7.33
CA ARG A 57 12.97 5.10 7.67
C ARG A 57 14.19 5.06 8.59
N GLU A 58 14.15 4.22 9.62
CA GLU A 58 15.17 4.20 10.68
C GLU A 58 16.29 3.18 10.44
N ASN A 59 16.02 2.10 9.70
CA ASN A 59 16.98 1.03 9.43
C ASN A 59 16.73 0.36 8.06
N TYR A 60 17.03 1.12 7.00
CA TYR A 60 16.84 0.67 5.62
C TYR A 60 17.59 -0.63 5.28
N ALA A 61 18.75 -0.87 5.90
CA ALA A 61 19.54 -2.09 5.67
C ALA A 61 18.79 -3.35 6.12
N GLU A 62 18.19 -3.34 7.32
CA GLU A 62 17.37 -4.44 7.82
C GLU A 62 16.08 -4.60 7.01
N PHE A 63 15.43 -3.48 6.63
CA PHE A 63 14.27 -3.51 5.73
C PHE A 63 14.60 -4.24 4.42
N LYS A 64 15.70 -3.85 3.75
CA LYS A 64 16.15 -4.47 2.49
C LYS A 64 16.47 -5.96 2.67
N LYS A 65 17.08 -6.34 3.78
CA LYS A 65 17.37 -7.75 4.11
C LYS A 65 16.09 -8.57 4.23
N ARG A 66 15.05 -8.05 4.89
CA ARG A 66 13.75 -8.74 5.02
C ARG A 66 13.03 -8.85 3.69
N VAL A 67 13.02 -7.79 2.87
CA VAL A 67 12.44 -7.83 1.53
C VAL A 67 13.15 -8.89 0.67
N ALA A 68 14.48 -8.94 0.69
CA ALA A 68 15.25 -9.95 -0.05
C ALA A 68 14.92 -11.39 0.42
N ALA A 69 14.70 -11.59 1.71
CA ALA A 69 14.25 -12.89 2.23
C ALA A 69 12.85 -13.27 1.71
N CYS A 70 11.92 -12.31 1.62
CA CYS A 70 10.59 -12.53 1.01
C CYS A 70 10.69 -12.90 -0.47
N VAL A 71 11.54 -12.20 -1.24
CA VAL A 71 11.77 -12.50 -2.67
C VAL A 71 12.30 -13.92 -2.85
N ARG A 72 13.33 -14.31 -2.08
CA ARG A 72 13.87 -15.67 -2.13
C ARG A 72 12.82 -16.72 -1.78
N LYS A 73 12.06 -16.50 -0.70
CA LYS A 73 11.00 -17.41 -0.29
C LYS A 73 9.97 -17.61 -1.41
N SER A 74 9.56 -16.54 -2.09
CA SER A 74 8.60 -16.62 -3.20
C SER A 74 9.11 -17.31 -4.47
N GLN A 75 10.41 -17.62 -4.55
CA GLN A 75 11.01 -18.38 -5.65
C GLN A 75 11.23 -19.87 -5.32
N GLU A 76 11.19 -20.21 -4.04
CA GLU A 76 11.41 -21.57 -3.53
C GLU A 76 10.09 -22.35 -3.33
N GLU A 77 8.97 -21.63 -3.17
CA GLU A 77 7.59 -22.15 -3.15
C GLU A 77 6.97 -22.10 -4.56
#